data_AF-A0A4D7QKV1-F1
#
_entry.id   AF-A0A4D7QKV1-F1
#
_cell.length_a   1.000
_cell.length_b   1.000
_cell.length_c   1.000
_cell.angle_alpha   90.00
_cell.angle_beta   90.00
_cell.angle_gamma   90.00
#
_symmetry.space_group_name_H-M   'P 1'
#
loop_
_entity.id
_entity.type
_entity.pdbx_description
1 polymer ?
#
loop_
_entity_poly.entity_id
_entity_poly.type
_entity_poly.pdbx_seq_one_letter_code
_entity_poly.pdbx_strand_id
1 'polypeptide(L)'
;MPSLTTKFLRAPEQLGEIRRLYEGDVLPVREIARRFEVAASTIYALRERENWPKRIQRTSIAALKSDGGYLCPGLKLCPERASVVAGLWAALEREVAEATAAIGGSDRTARARDLGVLTRALDKLVEFDRARLAARADDGKLATPETLDDLRRDLARRLDALERAGAPGNVSGEPERS
;
A
#
# COMPACT_ATOMS: atom_id res chain seq x y z
N MET A 1 -40.25 1.44 -20.35
CA MET A 1 -40.24 0.06 -19.81
C MET A 1 -39.35 0.01 -18.57
N PRO A 2 -39.91 -0.10 -17.35
CA PRO A 2 -39.12 -0.20 -16.14
C PRO A 2 -38.44 -1.57 -16.07
N SER A 3 -37.10 -1.57 -16.08
CA SER A 3 -36.27 -2.77 -16.06
C SER A 3 -36.47 -3.54 -14.75
N LEU A 4 -36.76 -4.84 -14.84
CA LEU A 4 -37.14 -5.73 -13.74
C LEU A 4 -36.04 -5.97 -12.68
N THR A 5 -34.83 -5.42 -12.88
CA THR A 5 -33.66 -5.67 -12.02
C THR A 5 -33.70 -4.89 -10.70
N THR A 6 -34.54 -3.87 -10.55
CA THR A 6 -34.63 -3.06 -9.32
C THR A 6 -35.36 -3.79 -8.17
N LYS A 7 -36.04 -4.92 -8.45
CA LYS A 7 -36.88 -5.63 -7.46
C LYS A 7 -36.10 -6.53 -6.49
N PHE A 8 -34.78 -6.65 -6.62
CA PHE A 8 -33.96 -7.59 -5.85
C PHE A 8 -33.08 -6.96 -4.75
N LEU A 9 -32.90 -5.64 -4.74
CA LEU A 9 -32.28 -4.94 -3.61
C LEU A 9 -33.36 -4.59 -2.58
N ARG A 10 -33.88 -5.61 -1.87
CA ARG A 10 -35.08 -5.48 -1.02
C ARG A 10 -34.80 -5.01 0.40
N ALA A 11 -33.59 -5.19 0.92
CA ALA A 11 -33.27 -4.78 2.29
C ALA A 11 -32.53 -3.43 2.31
N PRO A 12 -32.98 -2.43 3.10
CA PRO A 12 -32.27 -1.16 3.26
C PRO A 12 -30.84 -1.37 3.78
N GLU A 13 -30.61 -2.46 4.53
CA GLU A 13 -29.30 -2.88 5.02
C GLU A 13 -28.32 -3.20 3.88
N GLN A 14 -28.79 -3.88 2.82
CA GLN A 14 -27.95 -4.20 1.66
C GLN A 14 -27.53 -2.94 0.91
N LEU A 15 -28.43 -1.96 0.80
CA LEU A 15 -28.13 -0.69 0.13
C LEU A 15 -27.08 0.11 0.92
N GLY A 16 -27.18 0.14 2.25
CA GLY A 16 -26.18 0.77 3.11
C GLY A 16 -24.80 0.14 2.95
N GLU A 17 -24.74 -1.19 2.89
CA GLU A 17 -23.47 -1.91 2.70
C GLU A 17 -22.87 -1.69 1.31
N ILE A 18 -23.70 -1.74 0.25
CA ILE A 18 -23.25 -1.42 -1.12
C ILE A 18 -22.68 -0.01 -1.18
N ARG A 19 -23.35 0.97 -0.54
CA ARG A 19 -22.88 2.35 -0.46
C ARG A 19 -21.53 2.44 0.25
N ARG A 20 -21.39 1.81 1.42
CA ARG A 20 -20.13 1.79 2.19
C ARG A 20 -18.98 1.23 1.36
N LEU A 21 -19.19 0.13 0.65
CA LEU A 21 -18.18 -0.51 -0.21
C LEU A 21 -17.88 0.31 -1.47
N TYR A 22 -18.88 0.99 -2.02
CA TYR A 22 -18.71 1.87 -3.17
C TYR A 22 -17.90 3.12 -2.83
N GLU A 23 -18.18 3.76 -1.69
CA GLU A 23 -17.50 4.97 -1.21
C GLU A 23 -16.10 4.69 -0.65
N GLY A 24 -15.87 3.52 -0.03
CA GLY A 24 -14.58 3.16 0.57
C GLY A 24 -13.43 2.90 -0.42
N ASP A 25 -13.70 2.92 -1.73
CA ASP A 25 -12.72 2.80 -2.83
C ASP A 25 -11.83 1.54 -2.84
N VAL A 26 -12.07 0.57 -1.95
CA VAL A 26 -11.28 -0.67 -1.83
C VAL A 26 -11.58 -1.66 -2.97
N LEU A 27 -12.86 -1.84 -3.31
CA LEU A 27 -13.29 -2.88 -4.27
C LEU A 27 -13.69 -2.29 -5.62
N PRO A 28 -13.35 -2.95 -6.76
CA PRO A 28 -13.91 -2.59 -8.06
C PRO A 28 -15.45 -2.75 -8.07
N VAL A 29 -16.16 -1.85 -8.78
CA VAL A 29 -17.64 -1.90 -8.87
C VAL A 29 -18.15 -3.26 -9.34
N ARG A 30 -17.45 -3.94 -10.26
CA ARG A 30 -17.79 -5.29 -10.72
C ARG A 30 -17.76 -6.33 -9.61
N GLU A 31 -16.83 -6.21 -8.66
CA GLU A 31 -16.71 -7.14 -7.54
C GLU A 31 -17.81 -6.90 -6.50
N ILE A 32 -18.11 -5.64 -6.23
CA ILE A 32 -19.27 -5.26 -5.42
C ILE A 32 -20.53 -5.85 -6.07
N ALA A 33 -20.69 -5.67 -7.39
CA ALA A 33 -21.86 -6.19 -8.11
C ALA A 33 -22.00 -7.72 -7.98
N ARG A 34 -20.90 -8.47 -8.16
CA ARG A 34 -20.86 -9.92 -7.98
C ARG A 34 -21.24 -10.35 -6.56
N ARG A 35 -20.71 -9.66 -5.54
CA ARG A 35 -20.97 -9.97 -4.13
C ARG A 35 -22.44 -9.82 -3.73
N PHE A 36 -23.15 -8.87 -4.34
CA PHE A 36 -24.57 -8.63 -4.09
C PHE A 36 -25.47 -9.23 -5.18
N GLU A 37 -24.92 -10.04 -6.09
CA GLU A 37 -25.64 -10.66 -7.21
C GLU A 37 -26.43 -9.64 -8.07
N VAL A 38 -25.88 -8.44 -8.23
CA VAL A 38 -26.46 -7.38 -9.06
C VAL A 38 -25.57 -7.06 -10.26
N ALA A 39 -26.17 -6.47 -11.30
CA ALA A 39 -25.41 -5.92 -12.41
C ALA A 39 -24.65 -4.65 -11.97
N ALA A 40 -23.45 -4.43 -12.51
CA ALA A 40 -22.68 -3.22 -12.23
C ALA A 40 -23.43 -1.94 -12.65
N SER A 41 -24.22 -2.01 -13.73
CA SER A 41 -25.11 -0.92 -14.17
C SER A 41 -26.14 -0.54 -13.11
N THR A 42 -26.63 -1.49 -12.32
CA THR A 42 -27.53 -1.23 -11.20
C THR A 42 -26.86 -0.38 -10.14
N ILE A 43 -25.60 -0.66 -9.80
CA ILE A 43 -24.85 0.15 -8.82
C ILE A 43 -24.64 1.58 -9.32
N TYR A 44 -24.34 1.77 -10.61
CA TYR A 44 -24.25 3.12 -11.18
C TYR A 44 -25.59 3.84 -11.19
N ALA A 45 -26.69 3.14 -11.47
CA ALA A 45 -28.03 3.72 -11.41
C ALA A 45 -28.43 4.10 -9.96
N LEU A 46 -28.07 3.29 -8.96
CA LEU A 46 -28.25 3.63 -7.54
C LEU A 46 -27.44 4.87 -7.19
N ARG A 47 -26.18 4.95 -7.65
CA ARG A 47 -25.33 6.12 -7.42
C ARG A 47 -25.97 7.40 -7.95
N GLU A 48 -26.53 7.40 -9.16
CA GLU A 48 -27.23 8.59 -9.68
C GLU A 48 -28.54 8.88 -8.92
N ARG A 49 -29.32 7.85 -8.60
CA ARG A 49 -30.62 8.01 -7.92
C ARG A 49 -30.48 8.52 -6.49
N GLU A 50 -29.50 8.01 -5.75
CA GLU A 50 -29.22 8.33 -4.35
C GLU A 50 -28.13 9.42 -4.20
N ASN A 51 -27.70 9.99 -5.33
CA ASN A 51 -26.71 11.07 -5.41
C ASN A 51 -25.37 10.77 -4.71
N TRP A 52 -24.88 9.53 -4.83
CA TRP A 52 -23.58 9.15 -4.26
C TRP A 52 -22.43 9.84 -5.00
N PRO A 53 -21.32 10.18 -4.31
CA PRO A 53 -20.15 10.78 -4.94
C PRO A 53 -19.65 9.96 -6.14
N LYS A 54 -19.18 10.64 -7.19
CA LYS A 54 -18.48 9.95 -8.28
C LYS A 54 -17.19 9.36 -7.73
N ARG A 55 -17.00 8.04 -7.88
CA ARG A 55 -15.67 7.47 -7.68
C ARG A 55 -14.72 8.12 -8.66
N ILE A 56 -13.57 8.56 -8.18
CA ILE A 56 -12.48 8.97 -9.05
C ILE A 56 -12.18 7.72 -9.87
N GLN A 57 -12.47 7.73 -11.17
CA GLN A 57 -12.05 6.64 -12.04
C GLN A 57 -10.54 6.54 -11.85
N ARG A 58 -10.08 5.45 -11.24
CA ARG A 58 -8.70 5.02 -11.37
C ARG A 58 -8.53 4.80 -12.86
N THR A 59 -8.08 5.83 -13.57
CA THR A 59 -7.74 5.77 -14.98
C THR A 59 -6.98 4.48 -15.16
N SER A 60 -7.54 3.60 -15.97
CA SER A 60 -7.18 2.20 -16.04
C SER A 60 -5.67 2.03 -15.97
N ILE A 61 -5.17 1.27 -15.00
CA ILE A 61 -3.77 0.83 -14.95
C ILE A 61 -3.38 0.14 -16.28
N ALA A 62 -4.36 -0.35 -17.04
CA ALA A 62 -4.19 -0.83 -18.40
C ALA A 62 -3.68 0.23 -19.40
N ALA A 63 -3.93 1.53 -19.17
CA ALA A 63 -3.40 2.64 -19.97
C ALA A 63 -1.96 3.02 -19.59
N LEU A 64 -1.40 2.43 -18.51
CA LEU A 64 0.00 2.58 -18.09
C LEU A 64 0.85 1.36 -18.48
N LYS A 65 0.38 0.50 -19.40
CA LYS A 65 1.22 -0.49 -20.06
C LYS A 65 2.03 0.21 -21.14
N SER A 66 3.23 0.67 -20.80
CA SER A 66 4.31 0.76 -21.78
C SER A 66 5.00 -0.59 -21.87
N ASP A 67 5.60 -0.91 -23.02
CA ASP A 67 6.13 -2.22 -23.42
C ASP A 67 7.35 -2.73 -22.59
N GLY A 68 7.49 -2.36 -21.32
CA GLY A 68 8.64 -2.71 -20.50
C GLY A 68 8.46 -2.68 -18.97
N GLY A 69 7.25 -2.47 -18.44
CA GLY A 69 7.00 -2.54 -16.99
C GLY A 69 5.88 -1.63 -16.49
N TYR A 70 5.45 -1.86 -15.25
CA TYR A 70 4.46 -1.01 -14.60
C TYR A 70 5.07 0.36 -14.26
N LEU A 71 4.71 1.39 -15.02
CA LEU A 71 4.90 2.79 -14.59
C LEU A 71 3.96 3.05 -13.40
N CYS A 72 4.38 2.65 -12.20
CA CYS A 72 3.72 3.06 -10.97
C CYS A 72 3.86 4.59 -10.87
N PRO A 73 2.77 5.38 -10.88
CA PRO A 73 2.81 6.86 -10.85
C PRO A 73 3.21 7.41 -9.47
N GLY A 74 4.07 6.69 -8.76
CA GLY A 74 4.41 6.87 -7.36
C GLY A 74 3.45 6.13 -6.42
N LEU A 75 3.99 5.72 -5.26
CA LEU A 75 3.29 5.02 -4.18
C LEU A 75 1.86 5.55 -3.91
N LYS A 76 1.63 6.88 -3.88
CA LYS A 76 0.30 7.45 -3.57
C LYS A 76 -0.82 7.00 -4.52
N LEU A 77 -0.52 6.84 -5.81
CA LEU A 77 -1.46 6.40 -6.84
C LEU A 77 -1.24 4.94 -7.21
N CYS A 78 -0.23 4.30 -6.62
CA CYS A 78 0.01 2.90 -6.83
C CYS A 78 -1.14 2.12 -6.17
N PRO A 79 -1.91 1.37 -6.96
CA PRO A 79 -3.03 0.58 -6.45
C PRO A 79 -2.57 -0.43 -5.38
N GLU A 80 -1.31 -0.86 -5.48
CA GLU A 80 -0.67 -1.79 -4.54
C GLU A 80 -0.21 -1.13 -3.23
N ARG A 81 -0.19 0.20 -3.10
CA ARG A 81 0.26 0.83 -1.84
C ARG A 81 -0.63 0.44 -0.67
N ALA A 82 -1.95 0.42 -0.87
CA ALA A 82 -2.87 0.05 0.19
C ALA A 82 -2.63 -1.40 0.65
N SER A 83 -2.40 -2.33 -0.29
CA SER A 83 -2.10 -3.72 0.04
C SER A 83 -0.71 -3.90 0.66
N VAL A 84 0.30 -3.17 0.20
CA VAL A 84 1.66 -3.21 0.77
C VAL A 84 1.66 -2.66 2.19
N VAL A 85 1.02 -1.51 2.43
CA VAL A 85 0.90 -0.92 3.77
C VAL A 85 0.10 -1.84 4.70
N ALA A 86 -1.02 -2.40 4.23
CA ALA A 86 -1.79 -3.37 5.01
C ALA A 86 -0.98 -4.63 5.33
N GLY A 87 -0.20 -5.14 4.36
CA GLY A 87 0.69 -6.29 4.56
C GLY A 87 1.80 -6.02 5.58
N LEU A 88 2.43 -4.85 5.51
CA LEU A 88 3.42 -4.41 6.50
C LEU A 88 2.81 -4.29 7.90
N TRP A 89 1.60 -3.75 8.01
CA TRP A 89 0.91 -3.63 9.29
C TRP A 89 0.56 -4.99 9.89
N ALA A 90 0.04 -5.91 9.07
CA ALA A 90 -0.26 -7.27 9.50
C ALA A 90 1.00 -8.06 9.90
N ALA A 91 2.14 -7.81 9.23
CA ALA A 91 3.42 -8.38 9.62
C ALA A 91 3.90 -7.83 10.97
N LEU A 92 3.79 -6.52 11.18
CA LEU A 92 4.13 -5.87 12.45
C LEU A 92 3.27 -6.39 13.60
N GLU A 93 1.95 -6.48 13.42
CA GLU A 93 1.04 -6.98 14.44
C GLU A 93 1.37 -8.43 14.84
N ARG A 94 1.73 -9.27 13.86
CA ARG A 94 2.16 -10.65 14.11
C ARG A 94 3.46 -10.72 14.90
N GLU A 95 4.48 -9.96 14.48
CA GLU A 95 5.76 -9.91 15.19
C GLU A 95 5.61 -9.39 16.62
N VAL A 96 4.77 -8.38 16.84
CA VAL A 96 4.45 -7.88 18.20
C VAL A 96 3.73 -8.96 19.01
N ALA A 97 2.76 -9.67 18.43
CA ALA A 97 2.06 -10.75 19.12
C ALA A 97 3.00 -11.91 19.47
N GLU A 98 3.89 -12.31 18.55
CA GLU A 98 4.89 -13.33 18.80
C GLU A 98 5.92 -12.88 19.85
N ALA A 99 6.44 -11.66 19.75
CA ALA A 99 7.37 -11.09 20.71
C ALA A 99 6.77 -10.99 22.11
N THR A 100 5.49 -10.60 22.23
CA THR A 100 4.79 -10.55 23.51
C THR A 100 4.52 -11.94 24.10
N ALA A 101 4.18 -12.93 23.27
CA ALA A 101 4.06 -14.33 23.70
C ALA A 101 5.39 -14.94 24.17
N ALA A 102 6.53 -14.47 23.65
CA ALA A 102 7.87 -14.92 24.03
C ALA A 102 8.51 -14.13 25.17
N ILE A 103 7.77 -13.27 25.88
CA ILE A 103 8.25 -12.60 27.10
C ILE A 103 8.50 -13.67 28.19
N GLY A 104 9.69 -14.27 28.15
CA GLY A 104 10.03 -15.46 28.94
C GLY A 104 11.23 -16.24 28.40
N GLY A 105 11.38 -16.27 27.06
CA GLY A 105 12.37 -17.12 26.38
C GLY A 105 13.77 -16.51 26.24
N SER A 106 14.72 -17.34 25.83
CA SER A 106 16.12 -16.96 25.54
C SER A 106 16.26 -16.07 24.29
N ASP A 107 15.22 -15.94 23.47
CA ASP A 107 15.29 -15.31 22.15
C ASP A 107 14.85 -13.84 22.11
N ARG A 108 14.77 -13.18 23.28
CA ARG A 108 14.30 -11.78 23.40
C ARG A 108 15.16 -10.79 22.61
N THR A 109 16.47 -11.02 22.56
CA THR A 109 17.40 -10.08 21.92
C THR A 109 17.28 -10.08 20.40
N ALA A 110 17.03 -11.23 19.77
CA ALA A 110 16.78 -11.32 18.33
C ALA A 110 15.49 -10.58 17.96
N ARG A 111 14.39 -10.89 18.66
CA ARG A 111 13.07 -10.26 18.40
C ARG A 111 13.06 -8.75 18.64
N ALA A 112 13.79 -8.26 19.65
CA ALA A 112 13.94 -6.83 19.88
C ALA A 112 14.67 -6.12 18.72
N ARG A 113 15.61 -6.80 18.05
CA ARG A 113 16.27 -6.27 16.85
C ARG A 113 15.30 -6.23 15.67
N ASP A 114 14.52 -7.28 15.45
CA ASP A 114 13.56 -7.35 14.33
C ASP A 114 12.48 -6.27 14.44
N LEU A 115 11.91 -6.09 15.64
CA LEU A 115 11.01 -4.97 15.94
C LEU A 115 11.67 -3.61 15.69
N GLY A 116 12.94 -3.47 16.05
CA GLY A 116 13.73 -2.27 15.78
C GLY A 116 13.88 -1.99 14.28
N VAL A 117 14.10 -3.03 13.46
CA VAL A 117 14.19 -2.91 12.00
C VAL A 117 12.85 -2.48 11.41
N LEU A 118 11.74 -3.13 11.81
CA LEU A 118 10.40 -2.81 11.32
C LEU A 118 9.98 -1.37 11.67
N THR A 119 10.28 -0.94 12.91
CA THR A 119 9.96 0.43 13.36
C THR A 119 10.73 1.47 12.53
N ARG A 120 12.03 1.25 12.29
CA ARG A 120 12.83 2.13 11.42
C ARG A 120 12.33 2.16 9.98
N ALA A 121 11.86 1.04 9.46
CA ALA A 121 11.28 0.97 8.11
C ALA A 121 9.99 1.81 8.02
N LEU A 122 9.13 1.76 9.05
CA LEU A 122 7.95 2.60 9.16
C LEU A 122 8.29 4.09 9.28
N ASP A 123 9.26 4.45 10.13
CA ASP A 123 9.73 5.83 10.26
C ASP A 123 10.23 6.39 8.93
N LYS A 124 10.99 5.58 8.18
CA LYS A 124 11.47 5.98 6.85
C LYS A 124 10.33 6.18 5.86
N LEU A 125 9.32 5.33 5.87
CA LEU A 125 8.12 5.54 5.05
C LEU A 125 7.39 6.84 5.39
N VAL A 126 7.26 7.16 6.69
CA VAL A 126 6.67 8.42 7.16
C VAL A 126 7.51 9.62 6.74
N GLU A 127 8.84 9.53 6.86
CA GLU A 127 9.78 10.57 6.41
C GLU A 127 9.64 10.83 4.91
N PHE A 128 9.59 9.76 4.10
CA PHE A 128 9.36 9.88 2.65
C PHE A 128 8.01 10.53 2.33
N ASP A 129 6.94 10.17 3.05
CA ASP A 129 5.63 10.78 2.86
C ASP A 129 5.64 12.28 3.25
N ARG A 130 6.31 12.66 4.36
CA ARG A 130 6.46 14.07 4.77
C ARG A 130 7.29 14.88 3.78
N ALA A 131 8.45 14.38 3.35
CA ALA A 131 9.31 15.06 2.39
C ALA A 131 8.56 15.32 1.07
N ARG A 132 7.70 14.37 0.65
CA ARG A 132 6.83 14.55 -0.51
C ARG A 132 5.73 15.59 -0.32
N LEU A 133 5.12 15.64 0.86
CA LEU A 133 4.11 16.65 1.17
C LEU A 133 4.73 18.05 1.19
N ALA A 134 5.94 18.18 1.75
CA ALA A 134 6.71 19.42 1.74
C ALA A 134 7.08 19.85 0.30
N ALA A 135 7.61 18.94 -0.52
CA ALA A 135 7.92 19.23 -1.92
C ALA A 135 6.68 19.69 -2.71
N ARG A 136 5.49 19.13 -2.43
CA ARG A 136 4.24 19.60 -3.05
C ARG A 136 3.77 20.98 -2.62
N ALA A 137 4.10 21.41 -1.40
CA ALA A 137 3.78 22.77 -0.96
C ALA A 137 4.65 23.80 -1.69
N ASP A 138 5.82 23.38 -2.17
CA ASP A 138 6.77 24.20 -2.92
C ASP A 138 6.56 24.12 -4.46
N ASP A 139 6.09 22.97 -4.97
CA ASP A 139 6.07 22.67 -6.40
C ASP A 139 4.74 22.96 -7.10
N GLY A 140 4.62 24.19 -7.59
CA GLY A 140 4.12 24.44 -8.94
C GLY A 140 5.18 24.19 -10.04
N LYS A 141 6.40 23.76 -9.69
CA LYS A 141 7.49 23.49 -10.63
C LYS A 141 7.74 21.98 -10.72
N LEU A 142 7.58 21.41 -11.92
CA LEU A 142 7.96 20.03 -12.17
C LEU A 142 9.50 19.90 -12.06
N ALA A 143 9.96 18.84 -11.39
CA ALA A 143 11.36 18.47 -11.27
C ALA A 143 12.04 18.42 -12.66
N THR A 144 13.13 19.16 -12.84
CA THR A 144 13.90 19.18 -14.09
C THR A 144 14.72 17.89 -14.25
N PRO A 145 15.11 17.51 -15.48
CA PRO A 145 15.92 16.31 -15.71
C PRO A 145 17.21 16.23 -14.89
N GLU A 146 17.88 17.37 -14.63
CA GLU A 146 19.07 17.42 -13.77
C GLU A 146 18.78 16.99 -12.32
N THR A 147 17.62 17.36 -11.76
CA THR A 147 17.23 16.94 -10.41
C THR A 147 16.97 15.43 -10.29
N LEU A 148 16.63 14.77 -11.41
CA LEU A 148 16.43 13.32 -11.47
C LEU A 148 17.76 12.56 -11.42
N ASP A 149 18.80 13.05 -12.09
CA ASP A 149 20.13 12.41 -12.07
C ASP A 149 20.83 12.60 -10.74
N ASP A 150 20.64 13.75 -10.09
CA ASP A 150 21.12 13.97 -8.71
C ASP A 150 20.42 13.03 -7.72
N LEU A 151 19.11 12.82 -7.87
CA LEU A 151 18.36 11.86 -7.07
C LEU A 151 18.86 10.42 -7.28
N ARG A 152 19.14 10.03 -8.54
CA ARG A 152 19.70 8.71 -8.87
C ARG A 152 21.07 8.51 -8.21
N ARG A 153 21.93 9.52 -8.28
CA ARG A 153 23.27 9.48 -7.68
C ARG A 153 23.20 9.37 -6.16
N ASP A 154 22.27 10.08 -5.54
CA ASP A 154 22.08 10.00 -4.09
C ASP A 154 21.56 8.64 -3.64
N LEU A 155 20.60 8.06 -4.37
CA LEU A 155 20.08 6.72 -4.11
C LEU A 155 21.17 5.65 -4.23
N ALA A 156 22.02 5.71 -5.26
CA ALA A 156 23.14 4.79 -5.44
C ALA A 156 24.08 4.83 -4.23
N ARG A 157 24.47 6.02 -3.76
CA ARG A 157 25.34 6.18 -2.58
C ARG A 157 24.73 5.57 -1.31
N ARG A 158 23.42 5.71 -1.13
CA ARG A 158 22.72 5.15 0.05
C ARG A 158 22.64 3.63 0.01
N LEU A 159 22.41 3.05 -1.17
CA LEU A 159 22.41 1.59 -1.35
C LEU A 159 23.79 1.01 -1.06
N ASP A 160 24.86 1.59 -1.62
CA ASP A 160 26.23 1.16 -1.33
C ASP A 160 26.58 1.23 0.17
N ALA A 161 26.05 2.23 0.87
CA ALA A 161 26.27 2.38 2.31
C ALA A 161 25.53 1.30 3.11
N LEU A 162 24.31 0.92 2.70
CA LEU A 162 23.55 -0.15 3.32
C LEU A 162 24.17 -1.52 3.06
N GLU A 163 24.67 -1.78 1.84
CA GLU A 163 25.39 -3.01 1.52
C GLU A 163 26.67 -3.14 2.37
N ARG A 164 27.41 -2.03 2.54
CA ARG A 164 28.59 -1.99 3.41
C ARG A 164 28.26 -2.16 4.89
N ALA A 165 27.15 -1.60 5.36
CA ALA A 165 26.72 -1.73 6.75
C ALA A 165 26.09 -3.11 7.05
N GLY A 166 25.50 -3.75 6.04
CA GLY A 166 24.84 -5.05 6.12
C GLY A 166 25.75 -6.24 5.83
N ALA A 167 26.99 -6.03 5.36
CA ALA A 167 27.98 -7.08 5.19
C ALA A 167 28.28 -7.71 6.57
N PRO A 168 27.82 -8.95 6.84
CA PRO A 168 28.13 -9.61 8.09
C PRO A 168 29.64 -9.82 8.13
N GLY A 169 30.28 -9.25 9.14
CA GLY A 169 31.65 -9.57 9.49
C GLY A 169 31.79 -11.09 9.50
N ASN A 170 32.66 -11.57 8.63
CA ASN A 170 33.10 -12.94 8.52
C ASN A 170 33.66 -13.37 9.89
N VAL A 171 32.81 -13.95 10.74
CA VAL A 171 33.24 -14.58 12.00
C VAL A 171 33.84 -15.93 11.62
N SER A 172 35.06 -15.90 11.11
CA SER A 172 35.91 -17.08 10.99
C SER A 172 36.28 -17.52 12.41
N GLY A 173 35.35 -18.20 13.08
CA GLY A 173 35.61 -18.93 14.30
C GLY A 173 36.45 -20.15 13.95
N GLU A 174 37.77 -20.00 14.06
CA GLU A 174 38.73 -21.09 14.00
C GLU A 174 38.48 -22.00 15.23
N PRO A 175 38.12 -23.29 15.06
CA PRO A 175 37.96 -24.17 16.19
C PRO A 175 39.35 -24.61 16.68
N GLU A 176 39.80 -24.04 17.80
CA GLU A 176 40.89 -24.60 18.60
C GLU A 176 40.52 -26.03 19.01
N ARG A 177 41.16 -27.01 18.39
CA ARG A 177 41.12 -28.41 18.81
C ARG A 177 42.11 -28.58 19.97
N SER A 178 41.58 -28.97 21.13
CA SER A 178 42.35 -29.59 22.22
C SER A 178 42.65 -31.06 21.91
#